data_AF-A0AAD6ZKC3-F1
#
_entry.id   AF-A0AAD6ZKC3-F1
#
_cell.length_a   1.000
_cell.length_b   1.000
_cell.length_c   1.000
_cell.angle_alpha   90.00
_cell.angle_beta   90.00
_cell.angle_gamma   90.00
#
_symmetry.space_group_name_H-M   'P 1'
#
loop_
_entity.id
_entity.type
_entity.pdbx_description
1 polymer ?
#
loop_
_entity_poly.entity_id
_entity_poly.type
_entity_poly.pdbx_seq_one_letter_code
_entity_poly.pdbx_strand_id
1 'polypeptide(L)'
;MSSSVAADCLAAFNRLRAAGGEIEGGTDNHGHPVNIANATAMTYALCVHTCGTRSHFRPWGVFSQRFSTWLLPFLALVSQLPFGANNRLDNLMSILLNVGSPTLGAYSLLLSLLNSRWVAHRFSDISYPNAASAARILSNLQQVPLKVTTADGLLASLIVLPENNEWWSDLLVWLDINYMYTWSFANVASIGWVVVAFSLTVIDTFTDVTDNSSPPLNSNGLAVAFAWLWLLPIVISWLQFGPRCDRVSLHRALRHANRLAWVATTAGNPVAANAQSSRRAITLALRDGTRSTDEHRTPPVYNYARVFRWSAAVEDVYAGFKEASRRAEQHMPVEGTVWVMGELEAEIKAENRRGSVEQVASYIQGEAVHRPDRGTLIVGSDVIFRILASSFFALLLTWGTVSAAILLEWFTPTIGLSCRSGSYLMYASVSTIAWIFLVASSVLSFLPPPPPPYPRKPHGIARAQTASVLLRRAGKALAALNAIWLVLICLFQFSGVYDRCWCISSILHLGSRAYAVSILTPADIAAFWYPVVGATVLARCVIYLFFEA
;
A
#
# COMPACT_ATOMS: atom_id res chain seq x y z
N MET A 1 40.89 22.75 3.68
CA MET A 1 40.52 24.06 3.08
C MET A 1 39.54 23.83 1.95
N SER A 2 38.25 23.89 2.25
CA SER A 2 37.17 23.91 1.26
C SER A 2 36.21 24.98 1.76
N SER A 3 36.39 26.22 1.30
CA SER A 3 35.36 27.23 1.47
C SER A 3 34.13 26.70 0.71
N SER A 4 33.02 26.52 1.42
CA SER A 4 31.76 26.21 0.76
C SER A 4 31.35 27.43 -0.05
N VAL A 5 30.95 27.25 -1.30
CA VAL A 5 30.56 28.39 -2.17
C VAL A 5 29.30 29.10 -1.66
N ALA A 6 28.52 28.47 -0.76
CA ALA A 6 27.50 29.16 0.05
C ALA A 6 28.10 30.19 1.01
N ALA A 7 29.27 29.91 1.60
CA ALA A 7 30.05 30.89 2.34
C ALA A 7 30.62 31.98 1.41
N ASP A 8 30.93 31.66 0.15
CA ASP A 8 31.36 32.66 -0.83
C ASP A 8 30.22 33.62 -1.22
N CYS A 9 29.00 33.09 -1.44
CA CYS A 9 27.79 33.89 -1.67
C CYS A 9 27.45 34.78 -0.45
N LEU A 10 27.48 34.21 0.76
CA LEU A 10 27.28 34.97 1.99
C LEU A 10 28.37 36.03 2.20
N ALA A 11 29.63 35.71 1.90
CA ALA A 11 30.73 36.66 1.98
C ALA A 11 30.57 37.78 0.94
N ALA A 12 30.15 37.47 -0.28
CA ALA A 12 29.84 38.46 -1.31
C ALA A 12 28.69 39.38 -0.88
N PHE A 13 27.62 38.82 -0.31
CA PHE A 13 26.53 39.59 0.27
C PHE A 13 27.00 40.51 1.40
N ASN A 14 27.79 39.98 2.35
CA ASN A 14 28.33 40.78 3.45
C ASN A 14 29.25 41.91 2.98
N ARG A 15 29.99 41.73 1.88
CA ARG A 15 30.76 42.81 1.24
C ARG A 15 29.86 43.89 0.67
N LEU A 16 28.76 43.53 0.01
CA LEU A 16 27.77 44.51 -0.48
C LEU A 16 27.12 45.28 0.68
N ARG A 17 26.79 44.60 1.77
CA ARG A 17 26.26 45.23 2.99
C ARG A 17 27.25 46.22 3.60
N ALA A 18 28.53 45.85 3.67
CA ALA A 18 29.60 46.67 4.24
C ALA A 18 29.98 47.87 3.35
N ALA A 19 29.87 47.73 2.02
CA ALA A 19 30.12 48.83 1.08
C ALA A 19 29.10 49.97 1.23
N GLY A 20 27.86 49.64 1.65
CA GLY A 20 26.77 50.61 1.77
C GLY A 20 26.33 51.20 0.43
N GLY A 21 25.19 51.90 0.42
CA GLY A 21 24.67 52.61 -0.76
C GLY A 21 23.21 52.27 -1.11
N GLU A 22 22.69 52.93 -2.14
CA GLU A 22 21.36 52.66 -2.73
C GLU A 22 21.42 51.45 -3.68
N ILE A 23 21.90 50.30 -3.20
CA ILE A 23 21.83 49.07 -3.97
C ILE A 23 20.40 48.53 -3.86
N GLU A 24 19.66 48.58 -4.97
CA GLU A 24 18.32 48.00 -5.04
C GLU A 24 18.36 46.49 -4.84
N GLY A 25 17.35 45.97 -4.13
CA GLY A 25 17.15 44.53 -3.95
C GLY A 25 17.55 43.98 -2.58
N GLY A 26 18.00 44.80 -1.63
CA GLY A 26 18.08 44.41 -0.22
C GLY A 26 16.68 44.22 0.39
N THR A 27 16.46 43.14 1.13
CA THR A 27 15.19 42.88 1.83
C THR A 27 15.41 42.40 3.27
N ASP A 28 14.37 42.51 4.10
CA ASP A 28 14.29 41.76 5.35
C ASP A 28 13.87 40.29 5.10
N ASN A 29 13.76 39.51 6.16
CA ASN A 29 13.39 38.08 6.08
C ASN A 29 11.91 37.82 5.77
N HIS A 30 11.12 38.89 5.60
CA HIS A 30 9.73 38.84 5.13
C HIS A 30 9.59 39.29 3.67
N GLY A 31 10.70 39.70 3.03
CA GLY A 31 10.72 40.17 1.65
C GLY A 31 10.37 41.65 1.50
N HIS A 32 10.34 42.42 2.60
CA HIS A 32 10.15 43.87 2.53
C HIS A 32 11.45 44.56 2.14
N PRO A 33 11.43 45.53 1.20
CA PRO A 33 12.63 46.27 0.82
C PRO A 33 13.23 47.03 1.99
N VAL A 34 14.54 46.89 2.18
CA VAL A 34 15.31 47.64 3.17
C VAL A 34 16.64 48.10 2.55
N ASN A 35 17.28 49.10 3.15
CA ASN A 35 18.61 49.50 2.71
C ASN A 35 19.57 48.31 2.82
N ILE A 36 20.44 48.12 1.81
CA ILE A 36 21.36 46.99 1.73
C ILE A 36 22.22 46.83 2.99
N ALA A 37 22.60 47.92 3.67
CA ALA A 37 23.37 47.85 4.92
C ALA A 37 22.63 47.06 6.03
N ASN A 38 21.31 47.20 6.09
CA ASN A 38 20.43 46.55 7.07
C ASN A 38 19.77 45.28 6.54
N ALA A 39 20.02 44.89 5.29
CA ALA A 39 19.38 43.74 4.66
C ALA A 39 19.86 42.41 5.26
N THR A 40 18.90 41.54 5.58
CA THR A 40 19.13 40.15 6.03
C THR A 40 18.84 39.14 4.92
N ALA A 41 18.15 39.58 3.87
CA ALA A 41 17.81 38.85 2.67
C ALA A 41 18.01 39.72 1.42
N MET A 42 17.83 39.12 0.24
CA MET A 42 17.95 39.83 -1.02
C MET A 42 16.93 39.34 -2.05
N THR A 43 16.53 40.19 -2.99
CA THR A 43 15.66 39.79 -4.10
C THR A 43 16.32 38.72 -4.97
N TYR A 44 15.50 37.94 -5.70
CA TYR A 44 16.02 36.94 -6.63
C TYR A 44 17.01 37.51 -7.65
N ALA A 45 16.74 38.71 -8.20
CA ALA A 45 17.63 39.37 -9.15
C ALA A 45 19.00 39.69 -8.52
N LEU A 46 19.01 40.22 -7.30
CA LEU A 46 20.24 40.52 -6.58
C LEU A 46 20.99 39.23 -6.19
N CYS A 47 20.29 38.16 -5.84
CA CYS A 47 20.88 36.85 -5.59
C CYS A 47 21.61 36.31 -6.83
N VAL A 48 20.95 36.33 -7.99
CA VAL A 48 21.56 35.86 -9.24
C VAL A 48 22.77 36.71 -9.62
N HIS A 49 22.70 38.03 -9.44
CA HIS A 49 23.81 38.93 -9.70
C HIS A 49 25.00 38.68 -8.76
N THR A 50 24.73 38.43 -7.48
CA THR A 50 25.78 38.30 -6.44
C THR A 50 26.37 36.90 -6.37
N CYS A 51 25.54 35.87 -6.52
CA CYS A 51 25.89 34.47 -6.27
C CYS A 51 25.88 33.60 -7.52
N GLY A 52 25.36 34.11 -8.64
CA GLY A 52 25.25 33.39 -9.91
C GLY A 52 24.04 32.44 -9.99
N THR A 53 23.95 31.71 -11.11
CA THR A 53 22.81 30.81 -11.41
C THR A 53 23.08 29.34 -11.14
N ARG A 54 24.35 28.96 -10.89
CA ARG A 54 24.75 27.56 -10.76
C ARG A 54 24.41 27.00 -9.37
N SER A 55 24.04 25.72 -9.33
CA SER A 55 23.91 25.00 -8.05
C SER A 55 25.28 24.70 -7.48
N HIS A 56 25.39 24.78 -6.15
CA HIS A 56 26.63 24.49 -5.46
C HIS A 56 26.62 23.06 -4.92
N PHE A 57 27.45 22.21 -5.52
CA PHE A 57 27.59 20.84 -5.03
C PHE A 57 28.27 20.82 -3.67
N ARG A 58 27.67 20.09 -2.72
CA ARG A 58 28.24 19.90 -1.39
C ARG A 58 29.45 18.95 -1.45
N PRO A 59 30.45 19.13 -0.58
CA PRO A 59 31.56 18.19 -0.47
C PRO A 59 31.06 16.76 -0.20
N TRP A 60 31.75 15.76 -0.74
CA TRP A 60 31.37 14.34 -0.61
C TRP A 60 31.16 13.90 0.84
N GLY A 61 31.97 14.39 1.78
CA GLY A 61 31.82 14.10 3.22
C GLY A 61 30.44 14.50 3.75
N VAL A 62 29.94 15.68 3.39
CA VAL A 62 28.61 16.17 3.82
C VAL A 62 27.49 15.37 3.13
N PHE A 63 27.65 15.07 1.85
CA PHE A 63 26.67 14.27 1.10
C PHE A 63 26.53 12.87 1.71
N SER A 64 27.64 12.16 1.89
CA SER A 64 27.66 10.77 2.37
C SER A 64 27.14 10.66 3.80
N GLN A 65 27.51 11.59 4.69
CA GLN A 65 26.96 11.65 6.04
C GLN A 65 25.43 11.81 6.03
N ARG A 66 24.91 12.77 5.24
CA ARG A 66 23.45 13.01 5.16
C ARG A 66 22.71 11.82 4.54
N PHE A 67 23.24 11.23 3.48
CA PHE A 67 22.68 10.05 2.83
C PHE A 67 22.57 8.87 3.81
N SER A 68 23.66 8.56 4.51
CA SER A 68 23.71 7.43 5.45
C SER A 68 22.81 7.64 6.67
N THR A 69 22.65 8.88 7.12
CA THR A 69 21.81 9.21 8.29
C THR A 69 20.33 9.23 7.94
N TRP A 70 19.96 9.87 6.83
CA TRP A 70 18.56 10.24 6.57
C TRP A 70 17.84 9.38 5.54
N LEU A 71 18.55 8.62 4.69
CA LEU A 71 17.95 7.82 3.62
C LEU A 71 18.25 6.33 3.73
N LEU A 72 19.50 5.96 4.05
CA LEU A 72 19.94 4.56 4.09
C LEU A 72 19.05 3.66 4.98
N PRO A 73 18.59 4.09 6.18
CA PRO A 73 17.69 3.28 7.01
C PRO A 73 16.36 2.95 6.30
N PHE A 74 15.80 3.88 5.54
CA PHE A 74 14.56 3.67 4.79
C PHE A 74 14.77 2.75 3.59
N LEU A 75 15.91 2.87 2.89
CA LEU A 75 16.25 1.93 1.81
C LEU A 75 16.38 0.49 2.34
N ALA A 76 16.90 0.31 3.56
CA ALA A 76 16.92 -0.99 4.21
C ALA A 76 15.50 -1.51 4.50
N LEU A 77 14.58 -0.66 4.96
CA LEU A 77 13.17 -1.05 5.16
C LEU A 77 12.45 -1.43 3.87
N VAL A 78 12.79 -0.80 2.72
CA VAL A 78 12.20 -1.17 1.43
C VAL A 78 12.44 -2.65 1.13
N SER A 79 13.60 -3.19 1.54
CA SER A 79 13.91 -4.61 1.36
C SER A 79 13.02 -5.57 2.17
N GLN A 80 12.30 -5.05 3.16
CA GLN A 80 11.42 -5.81 4.05
C GLN A 80 9.96 -5.82 3.60
N LEU A 81 9.62 -5.08 2.55
CA LEU A 81 8.29 -5.16 1.95
C LEU A 81 8.03 -6.59 1.41
N PRO A 82 6.79 -7.07 1.44
CA PRO A 82 6.48 -8.42 0.99
C PRO A 82 6.68 -8.57 -0.52
N PHE A 83 7.63 -9.42 -0.89
CA PHE A 83 7.90 -9.82 -2.27
C PHE A 83 7.60 -11.31 -2.44
N GLY A 84 6.96 -11.68 -3.53
CA GLY A 84 6.56 -13.08 -3.78
C GLY A 84 6.34 -13.41 -5.25
N ALA A 85 6.75 -12.51 -6.16
CA ALA A 85 6.61 -12.76 -7.58
C ALA A 85 7.66 -13.77 -8.07
N ASN A 86 7.26 -14.60 -9.04
CA ASN A 86 8.13 -15.58 -9.67
C ASN A 86 9.29 -14.93 -10.45
N ASN A 87 9.07 -13.72 -10.98
CA ASN A 87 10.01 -13.03 -11.86
C ASN A 87 10.63 -11.83 -11.14
N ARG A 88 11.94 -11.62 -11.34
CA ARG A 88 12.68 -10.47 -10.79
C ARG A 88 12.06 -9.12 -11.18
N LEU A 89 11.57 -9.00 -12.41
CA LEU A 89 10.92 -7.78 -12.90
C LEU A 89 9.60 -7.47 -12.18
N ASP A 90 8.84 -8.49 -11.77
CA ASP A 90 7.60 -8.29 -11.03
C ASP A 90 7.86 -7.90 -9.57
N ASN A 91 8.95 -8.41 -8.97
CA ASN A 91 9.42 -7.94 -7.66
C ASN A 91 9.92 -6.49 -7.74
N LEU A 92 10.71 -6.14 -8.76
CA LEU A 92 11.13 -4.75 -8.99
C LEU A 92 9.93 -3.83 -9.19
N MET A 93 8.95 -4.24 -9.99
CA MET A 93 7.73 -3.46 -10.18
C MET A 93 6.94 -3.31 -8.88
N SER A 94 6.90 -4.34 -8.02
CA SER A 94 6.29 -4.26 -6.70
C SER A 94 6.97 -3.20 -5.82
N ILE A 95 8.31 -3.14 -5.84
CA ILE A 95 9.08 -2.09 -5.15
C ILE A 95 8.69 -0.71 -5.68
N LEU A 96 8.75 -0.53 -7.01
CA LEU A 96 8.45 0.75 -7.65
C LEU A 96 7.01 1.21 -7.38
N LEU A 97 6.05 0.27 -7.30
CA LEU A 97 4.66 0.59 -6.96
C LEU A 97 4.50 1.03 -5.50
N ASN A 98 5.15 0.36 -4.55
CA ASN A 98 5.07 0.76 -3.14
C ASN A 98 5.79 2.09 -2.88
N VAL A 99 7.03 2.24 -3.35
CA VAL A 99 7.83 3.46 -3.15
C VAL A 99 7.27 4.64 -3.93
N GLY A 100 6.78 4.40 -5.14
CA GLY A 100 6.22 5.44 -5.99
C GLY A 100 4.78 5.82 -5.69
N SER A 101 4.03 4.94 -5.02
CA SER A 101 2.69 5.20 -4.54
C SER A 101 2.51 4.60 -3.15
N PRO A 102 3.02 5.26 -2.09
CA PRO A 102 2.73 4.87 -0.71
C PRO A 102 1.23 4.74 -0.44
N THR A 103 0.41 5.53 -1.13
CA THR A 103 -1.06 5.42 -1.05
C THR A 103 -1.54 4.05 -1.53
N LEU A 104 -1.01 3.53 -2.64
CA LEU A 104 -1.34 2.18 -3.11
C LEU A 104 -0.84 1.09 -2.16
N GLY A 105 0.38 1.25 -1.62
CA GLY A 105 0.95 0.31 -0.64
C GLY A 105 0.08 0.22 0.61
N ALA A 106 -0.26 1.36 1.21
CA ALA A 106 -1.11 1.45 2.39
C ALA A 106 -2.54 0.95 2.11
N TYR A 107 -3.12 1.35 0.97
CA TYR A 107 -4.43 0.88 0.53
C TYR A 107 -4.48 -0.65 0.43
N SER A 108 -3.46 -1.25 -0.19
CA SER A 108 -3.42 -2.70 -0.40
C SER A 108 -3.30 -3.48 0.90
N LEU A 109 -2.55 -2.94 1.87
CA LEU A 109 -2.42 -3.48 3.22
C LEU A 109 -3.73 -3.42 3.98
N LEU A 110 -4.33 -2.23 4.09
CA LEU A 110 -5.59 -2.03 4.80
C LEU A 110 -6.72 -2.85 4.19
N LEU A 111 -6.78 -2.90 2.85
CA LEU A 111 -7.73 -3.73 2.15
C LEU A 111 -7.56 -5.20 2.53
N SER A 112 -6.33 -5.67 2.68
CA SER A 112 -6.07 -7.05 3.11
C SER A 112 -6.49 -7.35 4.54
N LEU A 113 -6.30 -6.40 5.46
CA LEU A 113 -6.77 -6.51 6.85
C LEU A 113 -8.29 -6.53 6.92
N LEU A 114 -8.95 -5.56 6.28
CA LEU A 114 -10.40 -5.47 6.24
C LEU A 114 -11.04 -6.66 5.51
N ASN A 115 -10.38 -7.18 4.47
CA ASN A 115 -10.79 -8.42 3.82
C ASN A 115 -10.80 -9.59 4.80
N SER A 116 -9.74 -9.77 5.58
CA SER A 116 -9.61 -10.87 6.53
C SER A 116 -10.65 -10.75 7.66
N ARG A 117 -10.84 -9.54 8.21
CA ARG A 117 -11.89 -9.26 9.21
C ARG A 117 -13.29 -9.54 8.65
N TRP A 118 -13.55 -9.12 7.42
CA TRP A 118 -14.82 -9.37 6.75
C TRP A 118 -15.09 -10.87 6.56
N VAL A 119 -14.11 -11.67 6.11
CA VAL A 119 -14.31 -13.13 5.99
C VAL A 119 -14.59 -13.76 7.36
N ALA A 120 -13.82 -13.40 8.39
CA ALA A 120 -14.01 -13.94 9.73
C ALA A 120 -15.41 -13.63 10.28
N HIS A 121 -15.87 -12.37 10.15
CA HIS A 121 -17.22 -11.97 10.54
C HIS A 121 -18.28 -12.65 9.66
N ARG A 122 -18.03 -12.83 8.37
CA ARG A 122 -19.01 -13.46 7.46
C ARG A 122 -19.26 -14.92 7.83
N PHE A 123 -18.23 -15.63 8.30
CA PHE A 123 -18.31 -17.04 8.68
C PHE A 123 -18.55 -17.28 10.18
N SER A 124 -18.65 -16.24 11.02
CA SER A 124 -18.78 -16.40 12.48
C SER A 124 -20.03 -17.16 12.90
N ASP A 125 -21.11 -16.97 12.14
CA ASP A 125 -22.44 -17.49 12.48
C ASP A 125 -22.73 -18.84 11.80
N ILE A 126 -21.76 -19.41 11.07
CA ILE A 126 -21.93 -20.67 10.36
C ILE A 126 -21.56 -21.84 11.27
N SER A 127 -22.55 -22.63 11.64
CA SER A 127 -22.42 -23.84 12.46
C SER A 127 -22.34 -25.10 11.61
N TYR A 128 -21.39 -25.13 10.64
CA TYR A 128 -21.18 -26.28 9.76
C TYR A 128 -19.71 -26.73 9.77
N PRO A 129 -19.41 -28.05 9.67
CA PRO A 129 -18.03 -28.55 9.67
C PRO A 129 -17.13 -27.84 8.66
N ASN A 130 -15.90 -27.52 9.06
CA ASN A 130 -14.88 -26.83 8.27
C ASN A 130 -15.16 -25.35 7.92
N ALA A 131 -16.27 -24.74 8.35
CA ALA A 131 -16.56 -23.33 8.07
C ALA A 131 -15.45 -22.38 8.57
N ALA A 132 -14.95 -22.61 9.79
CA ALA A 132 -13.83 -21.84 10.35
C ALA A 132 -12.53 -22.05 9.56
N SER A 133 -12.25 -23.28 9.13
CA SER A 133 -11.09 -23.60 8.28
C SER A 133 -11.20 -22.91 6.92
N ALA A 134 -12.39 -22.89 6.32
CA ALA A 134 -12.65 -22.21 5.07
C ALA A 134 -12.42 -20.70 5.18
N ALA A 135 -12.91 -20.06 6.26
CA ALA A 135 -12.69 -18.65 6.52
C ALA A 135 -11.18 -18.29 6.59
N ARG A 136 -10.39 -19.11 7.29
CA ARG A 136 -8.93 -18.94 7.39
C ARG A 136 -8.22 -19.17 6.06
N ILE A 137 -8.58 -20.24 5.33
CA ILE A 137 -8.01 -20.54 4.00
C ILE A 137 -8.30 -19.40 3.02
N LEU A 138 -9.55 -18.92 2.95
CA LEU A 138 -9.94 -17.83 2.05
C LEU A 138 -9.20 -16.52 2.37
N SER A 139 -9.01 -16.22 3.66
CA SER A 139 -8.22 -15.08 4.13
C SER A 139 -6.74 -15.21 3.74
N ASN A 140 -6.16 -16.40 3.87
CA ASN A 140 -4.78 -16.70 3.48
C ASN A 140 -4.57 -16.66 1.95
N LEU A 141 -5.60 -17.00 1.16
CA LEU A 141 -5.54 -17.05 -0.30
C LEU A 141 -5.91 -15.73 -1.00
N GLN A 142 -6.08 -14.63 -0.26
CA GLN A 142 -6.47 -13.34 -0.87
C GLN A 142 -5.42 -12.73 -1.81
N GLN A 143 -4.14 -13.08 -1.64
CA GLN A 143 -3.07 -12.54 -2.48
C GLN A 143 -2.88 -13.31 -3.79
N VAL A 144 -3.60 -14.41 -4.00
CA VAL A 144 -3.51 -15.22 -5.21
C VAL A 144 -4.77 -15.10 -6.07
N PRO A 145 -4.68 -15.37 -7.39
CA PRO A 145 -5.84 -15.37 -8.27
C PRO A 145 -6.73 -16.60 -8.00
N LEU A 146 -7.51 -16.53 -6.93
CA LEU A 146 -8.44 -17.58 -6.51
C LEU A 146 -9.55 -17.75 -7.56
N LYS A 147 -9.81 -19.01 -7.93
CA LYS A 147 -10.92 -19.38 -8.79
C LYS A 147 -11.71 -20.50 -8.13
N VAL A 148 -13.00 -20.24 -7.93
CA VAL A 148 -13.98 -21.20 -7.41
C VAL A 148 -14.85 -21.68 -8.57
N THR A 149 -15.09 -22.99 -8.63
CA THR A 149 -15.91 -23.64 -9.66
C THR A 149 -17.05 -24.40 -9.00
N THR A 150 -18.29 -23.97 -9.28
CA THR A 150 -19.51 -24.64 -8.81
C THR A 150 -20.03 -25.70 -9.80
N ALA A 151 -19.42 -25.81 -10.98
CA ALA A 151 -19.82 -26.78 -12.00
C ALA A 151 -19.59 -28.22 -11.52
N ASP A 152 -20.38 -29.14 -12.07
CA ASP A 152 -20.24 -30.59 -11.86
C ASP A 152 -20.32 -31.02 -10.38
N GLY A 153 -20.99 -30.21 -9.53
CA GLY A 153 -21.10 -30.47 -8.10
C GLY A 153 -19.78 -30.43 -7.32
N LEU A 154 -18.70 -29.89 -7.91
CA LEU A 154 -17.35 -29.92 -7.31
C LEU A 154 -17.29 -29.15 -5.99
N LEU A 155 -17.76 -27.89 -5.97
CA LEU A 155 -17.78 -27.09 -4.73
C LEU A 155 -18.72 -27.70 -3.69
N ALA A 156 -19.88 -28.17 -4.13
CA ALA A 156 -20.85 -28.83 -3.25
C ALA A 156 -20.25 -30.06 -2.57
N SER A 157 -19.58 -30.91 -3.35
CA SER A 157 -18.86 -32.09 -2.85
C SER A 157 -17.78 -31.70 -1.84
N LEU A 158 -17.01 -30.64 -2.13
CA LEU A 158 -15.94 -30.17 -1.24
C LEU A 158 -16.45 -29.66 0.11
N ILE A 159 -17.62 -29.01 0.13
CA ILE A 159 -18.24 -28.46 1.34
C ILE A 159 -18.94 -29.56 2.13
N VAL A 160 -19.76 -30.36 1.47
CA VAL A 160 -20.72 -31.26 2.12
C VAL A 160 -20.06 -32.58 2.53
N LEU A 161 -19.33 -33.25 1.63
CA LEU A 161 -18.87 -34.62 1.90
C LEU A 161 -17.91 -34.71 3.09
N PRO A 162 -18.08 -35.70 3.98
CA PRO A 162 -17.22 -35.87 5.15
C PRO A 162 -15.77 -36.25 4.79
N GLU A 163 -15.53 -36.94 3.68
CA GLU A 163 -14.19 -37.29 3.19
C GLU A 163 -13.32 -36.05 2.94
N ASN A 164 -13.94 -34.91 2.65
CA ASN A 164 -13.22 -33.66 2.39
C ASN A 164 -12.85 -32.91 3.68
N ASN A 165 -13.20 -33.41 4.88
CA ASN A 165 -12.74 -32.80 6.13
C ASN A 165 -11.19 -32.74 6.21
N GLU A 166 -10.52 -33.80 5.75
CA GLU A 166 -9.05 -33.86 5.70
C GLU A 166 -8.47 -32.84 4.71
N TRP A 167 -9.15 -32.57 3.60
CA TRP A 167 -8.73 -31.54 2.65
C TRP A 167 -8.64 -30.16 3.29
N TRP A 168 -9.63 -29.79 4.11
CA TRP A 168 -9.68 -28.48 4.77
C TRP A 168 -8.62 -28.34 5.86
N SER A 169 -8.42 -29.39 6.68
CA SER A 169 -7.41 -29.36 7.74
C SER A 169 -6.00 -29.38 7.16
N ASP A 170 -5.71 -30.25 6.18
CA ASP A 170 -4.39 -30.37 5.57
C ASP A 170 -3.98 -29.08 4.83
N LEU A 171 -4.88 -28.49 4.03
CA LEU A 171 -4.57 -27.23 3.36
C LEU A 171 -4.25 -26.11 4.37
N LEU A 172 -5.00 -26.02 5.47
CA LEU A 172 -4.77 -25.03 6.50
C LEU A 172 -3.40 -25.24 7.17
N VAL A 173 -3.07 -26.49 7.51
CA VAL A 173 -1.75 -26.87 8.06
C VAL A 173 -0.62 -26.46 7.11
N TRP A 174 -0.74 -26.72 5.81
CA TRP A 174 0.26 -26.32 4.82
C TRP A 174 0.39 -24.79 4.66
N LEU A 175 -0.72 -24.06 4.78
CA LEU A 175 -0.74 -22.60 4.72
C LEU A 175 -0.18 -21.94 5.99
N ASP A 176 -0.28 -22.61 7.13
CA ASP A 176 0.22 -22.13 8.42
C ASP A 176 1.70 -22.50 8.62
N ILE A 177 2.06 -23.79 8.53
CA ILE A 177 3.42 -24.30 8.80
C ILE A 177 4.49 -23.58 7.96
N ASN A 178 4.25 -23.38 6.66
CA ASN A 178 5.25 -22.79 5.78
C ASN A 178 5.53 -21.30 6.05
N TYR A 179 4.74 -20.64 6.91
CA TYR A 179 4.78 -19.20 7.07
C TYR A 179 4.63 -18.72 8.53
N MET A 180 4.79 -19.60 9.51
CA MET A 180 4.84 -19.25 10.94
C MET A 180 6.07 -18.40 11.34
N TYR A 181 6.93 -18.01 10.38
CA TYR A 181 8.21 -17.34 10.64
C TYR A 181 8.39 -16.01 9.88
N THR A 182 7.35 -15.16 9.81
CA THR A 182 7.52 -13.78 9.28
C THR A 182 8.28 -12.89 10.25
N TRP A 183 8.24 -13.22 11.55
CA TRP A 183 9.06 -12.64 12.62
C TRP A 183 10.41 -13.35 12.70
N SER A 184 11.29 -13.16 11.70
CA SER A 184 12.70 -13.49 11.91
C SER A 184 13.30 -12.49 12.91
N PHE A 185 14.14 -12.95 13.84
CA PHE A 185 14.85 -12.07 14.77
C PHE A 185 15.61 -10.94 14.03
N ALA A 186 16.13 -11.25 12.84
CA ALA A 186 16.79 -10.29 11.96
C ALA A 186 15.86 -9.16 11.49
N ASN A 187 14.62 -9.48 11.07
CA ASN A 187 13.64 -8.47 10.65
C ASN A 187 13.28 -7.56 11.83
N VAL A 188 13.04 -8.12 13.00
CA VAL A 188 12.72 -7.36 14.23
C VAL A 188 13.87 -6.44 14.62
N ALA A 189 15.10 -6.96 14.67
CA ALA A 189 16.28 -6.19 15.02
C ALA A 189 16.50 -5.04 14.03
N SER A 190 16.32 -5.29 12.72
CA SER A 190 16.48 -4.26 11.70
C SER A 190 15.47 -3.13 11.83
N ILE A 191 14.19 -3.42 12.12
CA ILE A 191 13.18 -2.39 12.40
C ILE A 191 13.49 -1.66 13.68
N GLY A 192 13.88 -2.38 14.74
CA GLY A 192 14.31 -1.79 16.01
C GLY A 192 15.43 -0.78 15.80
N TRP A 193 16.43 -1.11 14.99
CA TRP A 193 17.50 -0.19 14.65
C TRP A 193 17.03 1.03 13.87
N VAL A 194 16.08 0.89 12.94
CA VAL A 194 15.55 2.05 12.21
C VAL A 194 14.71 2.95 13.12
N VAL A 195 13.92 2.38 14.03
CA VAL A 195 13.16 3.15 15.03
C VAL A 195 14.11 3.89 15.98
N VAL A 196 15.12 3.20 16.51
CA VAL A 196 16.15 3.81 17.38
C VAL A 196 16.89 4.92 16.63
N ALA A 197 17.34 4.66 15.40
CA ALA A 197 18.03 5.65 14.58
C ALA A 197 17.14 6.88 14.33
N PHE A 198 15.88 6.67 13.95
CA PHE A 198 14.94 7.78 13.76
C PHE A 198 14.69 8.57 15.04
N SER A 199 14.44 7.90 16.17
CA SER A 199 14.25 8.56 17.47
C SER A 199 15.47 9.35 17.89
N LEU A 200 16.67 8.78 17.79
CA LEU A 200 17.92 9.48 18.12
C LEU A 200 18.16 10.67 17.19
N THR A 201 17.84 10.57 15.90
CA THR A 201 18.02 11.66 14.95
C THR A 201 17.02 12.80 15.18
N VAL A 202 15.79 12.47 15.58
CA VAL A 202 14.80 13.48 16.00
C VAL A 202 15.26 14.14 17.30
N ILE A 203 15.73 13.38 18.29
CA ILE A 203 16.26 13.91 19.54
C ILE A 203 17.45 14.83 19.29
N ASP A 204 18.41 14.42 18.45
CA ASP A 204 19.58 15.22 18.03
C ASP A 204 19.15 16.58 17.48
N THR A 205 18.10 16.59 16.64
CA THR A 205 17.51 17.82 16.11
C THR A 205 16.97 18.73 17.22
N PHE A 206 16.43 18.16 18.32
CA PHE A 206 15.91 18.91 19.46
C PHE A 206 16.94 19.21 20.56
N THR A 207 18.11 18.54 20.60
CA THR A 207 19.16 18.82 21.59
C THR A 207 20.08 19.94 21.14
N ASP A 208 20.26 20.16 19.83
CA ASP A 208 20.90 21.36 19.28
C ASP A 208 20.13 22.67 19.62
N VAL A 209 18.92 22.57 20.21
CA VAL A 209 18.06 23.68 20.63
C VAL A 209 18.60 24.43 21.84
N THR A 210 19.34 23.77 22.74
CA THR A 210 19.83 24.42 23.96
C THR A 210 21.05 25.32 23.73
N ASP A 211 21.76 25.13 22.61
CA ASP A 211 22.90 25.94 22.22
C ASP A 211 22.47 26.91 21.10
N ASN A 212 22.06 28.13 21.48
CA ASN A 212 21.63 29.26 20.61
C ASN A 212 22.64 29.71 19.52
N SER A 213 23.69 28.94 19.25
CA SER A 213 24.84 29.28 18.40
C SER A 213 24.87 28.60 17.03
N SER A 214 23.94 27.69 16.73
CA SER A 214 23.94 26.91 15.47
C SER A 214 22.61 27.04 14.73
N PRO A 215 22.57 27.45 13.45
CA PRO A 215 21.34 27.42 12.66
C PRO A 215 20.88 25.97 12.46
N PRO A 216 19.56 25.72 12.24
CA PRO A 216 19.01 24.37 12.09
C PRO A 216 19.48 23.73 10.77
N LEU A 217 20.72 23.24 10.74
CA LEU A 217 21.42 22.73 9.56
C LEU A 217 20.92 21.36 9.10
N ASN A 218 19.99 20.74 9.84
CA ASN A 218 19.45 19.40 9.60
C ASN A 218 17.97 19.36 9.17
N SER A 219 17.29 20.50 8.99
CA SER A 219 15.89 20.55 8.49
C SER A 219 15.69 19.76 7.20
N ASN A 220 16.68 19.84 6.30
CA ASN A 220 16.69 19.12 5.05
C ASN A 220 16.63 17.59 5.21
N GLY A 221 17.36 17.07 6.20
CA GLY A 221 17.38 15.64 6.48
C GLY A 221 16.07 15.18 7.11
N LEU A 222 15.53 16.00 8.02
CA LEU A 222 14.26 15.73 8.69
C LEU A 222 13.08 15.69 7.71
N ALA A 223 13.07 16.56 6.68
CA ALA A 223 12.05 16.51 5.62
C ALA A 223 12.10 15.19 4.85
N VAL A 224 13.29 14.71 4.50
CA VAL A 224 13.47 13.39 3.86
C VAL A 224 12.93 12.30 4.78
N ALA A 225 13.26 12.34 6.07
CA ALA A 225 12.78 11.35 7.02
C ALA A 225 11.24 11.27 7.06
N PHE A 226 10.57 12.43 7.14
CA PHE A 226 9.10 12.48 7.10
C PHE A 226 8.51 11.96 5.78
N ALA A 227 9.14 12.27 4.65
CA ALA A 227 8.70 11.79 3.33
C ALA A 227 8.79 10.26 3.17
N TRP A 228 9.64 9.59 3.96
CA TRP A 228 9.77 8.13 3.98
C TRP A 228 9.09 7.46 5.18
N LEU A 229 8.58 8.23 6.14
CA LEU A 229 8.10 7.73 7.42
C LEU A 229 6.88 6.79 7.30
N TRP A 230 6.07 6.94 6.25
CA TRP A 230 4.96 6.02 5.92
C TRP A 230 5.40 4.56 5.77
N LEU A 231 6.67 4.31 5.45
CA LEU A 231 7.19 2.97 5.21
C LEU A 231 7.21 2.13 6.49
N LEU A 232 7.46 2.74 7.65
CA LEU A 232 7.50 2.06 8.94
C LEU A 232 6.19 1.34 9.28
N PRO A 233 5.03 2.02 9.37
CA PRO A 233 3.77 1.33 9.67
C PRO A 233 3.41 0.29 8.62
N ILE A 234 3.67 0.55 7.33
CA ILE A 234 3.41 -0.45 6.27
C ILE A 234 4.23 -1.73 6.48
N VAL A 235 5.54 -1.60 6.73
CA VAL A 235 6.43 -2.76 6.93
C VAL A 235 6.05 -3.51 8.21
N ILE A 236 5.84 -2.81 9.32
CA ILE A 236 5.44 -3.41 10.60
C ILE A 236 4.14 -4.20 10.45
N SER A 237 3.11 -3.59 9.85
CA SER A 237 1.83 -4.24 9.62
C SER A 237 1.94 -5.44 8.68
N TRP A 238 2.77 -5.39 7.63
CA TRP A 238 2.99 -6.56 6.78
C TRP A 238 3.69 -7.71 7.51
N LEU A 239 4.62 -7.43 8.42
CA LEU A 239 5.26 -8.47 9.22
C LEU A 239 4.31 -9.11 10.23
N GLN A 240 3.43 -8.30 10.84
CA GLN A 240 2.35 -8.78 11.71
C GLN A 240 1.34 -9.62 10.94
N PHE A 241 0.91 -9.15 9.76
CA PHE A 241 -0.10 -9.83 8.95
C PHE A 241 0.44 -11.08 8.25
N GLY A 242 1.69 -11.07 7.82
CA GLY A 242 2.36 -12.19 7.18
C GLY A 242 1.72 -12.66 5.85
N PRO A 243 1.65 -11.79 4.83
CA PRO A 243 0.89 -12.08 3.61
C PRO A 243 1.46 -13.28 2.86
N ARG A 244 0.59 -14.24 2.55
CA ARG A 244 0.96 -15.40 1.74
C ARG A 244 1.10 -14.99 0.28
N CYS A 245 2.31 -14.67 -0.16
CA CYS A 245 2.57 -14.17 -1.52
C CYS A 245 3.54 -15.02 -2.34
N ASP A 246 4.19 -16.05 -1.76
CA ASP A 246 5.01 -16.97 -2.54
C ASP A 246 4.14 -17.91 -3.37
N ARG A 247 4.12 -17.62 -4.67
CA ARG A 247 3.35 -18.35 -5.68
C ARG A 247 3.70 -19.84 -5.72
N VAL A 248 4.97 -20.20 -5.60
CA VAL A 248 5.42 -21.60 -5.76
C VAL A 248 4.96 -22.43 -4.58
N SER A 249 5.17 -21.91 -3.36
CA SER A 249 4.74 -22.58 -2.13
C SER A 249 3.21 -22.69 -2.05
N LEU A 250 2.47 -21.63 -2.39
CA LEU A 250 1.01 -21.66 -2.40
C LEU A 250 0.44 -22.63 -3.44
N HIS A 251 1.02 -22.66 -4.63
CA HIS A 251 0.60 -23.60 -5.67
C HIS A 251 0.91 -25.05 -5.27
N ARG A 252 2.04 -25.29 -4.61
CA ARG A 252 2.40 -26.62 -4.09
C ARG A 252 1.43 -27.08 -2.99
N ALA A 253 1.12 -26.20 -2.04
CA ALA A 253 0.16 -26.46 -0.97
C ALA A 253 -1.22 -26.80 -1.52
N LEU A 254 -1.78 -25.95 -2.39
CA LEU A 254 -3.12 -26.20 -2.95
C LEU A 254 -3.14 -27.45 -3.85
N ARG A 255 -2.08 -27.70 -4.63
CA ARG A 255 -1.98 -28.89 -5.46
C ARG A 255 -1.85 -30.17 -4.61
N HIS A 256 -1.22 -30.10 -3.45
CA HIS A 256 -1.16 -31.21 -2.50
C HIS A 256 -2.54 -31.51 -1.92
N ALA A 257 -3.20 -30.53 -1.31
CA ALA A 257 -4.55 -30.68 -0.78
C ALA A 257 -5.54 -31.17 -1.84
N ASN A 258 -5.51 -30.62 -3.06
CA ASN A 258 -6.36 -31.06 -4.17
C ASN A 258 -6.19 -32.53 -4.60
N ARG A 259 -5.18 -33.25 -4.11
CA ARG A 259 -5.08 -34.71 -4.29
C ARG A 259 -5.95 -35.50 -3.31
N LEU A 260 -6.26 -34.92 -2.15
CA LEU A 260 -7.12 -35.48 -1.10
C LEU A 260 -8.61 -35.23 -1.36
N ALA A 261 -8.95 -34.44 -2.38
CA ALA A 261 -10.34 -34.07 -2.66
C ALA A 261 -11.17 -35.26 -3.17
N TRP A 262 -12.41 -35.36 -2.70
CA TRP A 262 -13.43 -36.32 -3.10
C TRP A 262 -14.63 -35.63 -3.75
N VAL A 263 -15.26 -36.30 -4.70
CA VAL A 263 -16.44 -35.81 -5.44
C VAL A 263 -17.55 -36.85 -5.35
N ALA A 264 -18.79 -36.39 -5.18
CA ALA A 264 -19.96 -37.26 -5.23
C ALA A 264 -20.11 -37.87 -6.64
N THR A 265 -20.77 -39.03 -6.74
CA THR A 265 -21.14 -39.63 -8.03
C THR A 265 -22.65 -39.75 -8.15
N THR A 266 -23.15 -39.99 -9.35
CA THR A 266 -24.59 -40.25 -9.58
C THR A 266 -25.09 -41.48 -8.82
N ALA A 267 -24.19 -42.42 -8.51
CA ALA A 267 -24.49 -43.62 -7.73
C ALA A 267 -24.47 -43.41 -6.20
N GLY A 268 -24.20 -42.19 -5.71
CA GLY A 268 -24.15 -41.87 -4.28
C GLY A 268 -22.82 -42.20 -3.58
N ASN A 269 -21.97 -43.04 -4.18
CA ASN A 269 -20.66 -43.38 -3.62
C ASN A 269 -19.60 -42.33 -4.00
N PRO A 270 -18.96 -41.64 -3.03
CA PRO A 270 -17.90 -40.68 -3.32
C PRO A 270 -16.68 -41.35 -3.97
N VAL A 271 -16.03 -40.64 -4.91
CA VAL A 271 -14.77 -41.08 -5.52
C VAL A 271 -13.71 -39.98 -5.42
N ALA A 272 -12.43 -40.38 -5.42
CA ALA A 272 -11.33 -39.43 -5.44
C ALA A 272 -11.42 -38.53 -6.69
N ALA A 273 -11.31 -37.21 -6.51
CA ALA A 273 -11.45 -36.23 -7.58
C ALA A 273 -10.44 -36.46 -8.73
N ASN A 274 -9.25 -36.98 -8.40
CA ASN A 274 -8.21 -37.34 -9.37
C ASN A 274 -8.63 -38.45 -10.34
N ALA A 275 -9.50 -39.36 -9.91
CA ALA A 275 -9.95 -40.47 -10.75
C ALA A 275 -10.96 -40.04 -11.81
N GLN A 276 -11.73 -38.97 -11.54
CA GLN A 276 -12.81 -38.52 -12.42
C GLN A 276 -12.39 -37.39 -13.36
N SER A 277 -11.61 -36.41 -12.88
CA SER A 277 -11.27 -35.22 -13.66
C SER A 277 -9.99 -34.54 -13.17
N SER A 278 -9.41 -33.67 -14.00
CA SER A 278 -8.37 -32.73 -13.57
C SER A 278 -8.94 -31.43 -12.96
N ARG A 279 -10.26 -31.21 -13.04
CA ARG A 279 -10.93 -30.02 -12.50
C ARG A 279 -11.10 -30.12 -10.99
N ARG A 280 -10.88 -29.02 -10.27
CA ARG A 280 -11.04 -28.93 -8.81
C ARG A 280 -11.94 -27.74 -8.46
N ALA A 281 -12.63 -27.85 -7.33
CA ALA A 281 -13.52 -26.81 -6.83
C ALA A 281 -12.77 -25.49 -6.60
N ILE A 282 -11.61 -25.56 -5.94
CA ILE A 282 -10.75 -24.41 -5.64
C ILE A 282 -9.43 -24.56 -6.40
N THR A 283 -9.11 -23.56 -7.23
CA THR A 283 -7.88 -23.53 -8.03
C THR A 283 -7.27 -22.14 -8.05
N LEU A 284 -5.97 -22.06 -8.37
CA LEU A 284 -5.30 -20.80 -8.65
C LEU A 284 -5.20 -20.62 -10.16
N ALA A 285 -5.70 -19.51 -10.69
CA ALA A 285 -5.64 -19.20 -12.12
C ALA A 285 -4.25 -18.71 -12.56
N LEU A 286 -3.18 -19.38 -12.12
CA LEU A 286 -1.81 -18.94 -12.36
C LEU A 286 -1.45 -19.08 -13.85
N ARG A 287 -1.31 -17.94 -14.55
CA ARG A 287 -0.86 -17.91 -15.95
C ARG A 287 0.63 -17.61 -16.01
N ASP A 288 1.37 -18.44 -16.76
CA ASP A 288 2.77 -18.19 -17.10
C ASP A 288 2.88 -17.29 -18.34
N GLY A 289 3.64 -16.19 -18.24
CA GLY A 289 3.93 -15.30 -19.36
C GLY A 289 4.10 -13.81 -18.97
N THR A 290 4.86 -13.08 -19.79
CA THR A 290 5.17 -11.63 -19.64
C THR A 290 3.96 -10.70 -19.77
N ARG A 291 2.84 -11.22 -20.29
CA ARG A 291 1.59 -10.47 -20.57
C ARG A 291 0.49 -10.70 -19.52
N SER A 292 0.85 -11.27 -18.36
CA SER A 292 -0.10 -11.58 -17.28
C SER A 292 -0.68 -10.31 -16.66
N THR A 293 -2.01 -10.27 -16.50
CA THR A 293 -2.72 -9.14 -15.86
C THR A 293 -2.41 -9.07 -14.37
N ASP A 294 -2.57 -7.89 -13.77
CA ASP A 294 -2.21 -7.64 -12.36
C ASP A 294 -2.93 -8.55 -11.37
N GLU A 295 -4.12 -9.02 -11.74
CA GLU A 295 -4.90 -10.01 -11.00
C GLU A 295 -4.09 -11.28 -10.67
N HIS A 296 -3.16 -11.67 -11.54
CA HIS A 296 -2.36 -12.90 -11.41
C HIS A 296 -1.06 -12.72 -10.63
N ARG A 297 -0.72 -11.49 -10.24
CA ARG A 297 0.53 -11.18 -9.54
C ARG A 297 0.33 -11.34 -8.04
N THR A 298 1.11 -12.20 -7.41
CA THR A 298 0.98 -12.52 -5.98
C THR A 298 1.47 -11.46 -4.99
N PRO A 299 2.34 -10.48 -5.34
CA PRO A 299 2.71 -9.44 -4.38
C PRO A 299 1.48 -8.67 -3.87
N PRO A 300 1.43 -8.31 -2.57
CA PRO A 300 0.24 -7.71 -1.99
C PRO A 300 -0.15 -6.35 -2.58
N VAL A 301 0.80 -5.59 -3.12
CA VAL A 301 0.53 -4.30 -3.78
C VAL A 301 -0.43 -4.42 -4.98
N TYR A 302 -0.62 -5.63 -5.52
CA TYR A 302 -1.59 -5.90 -6.61
C TYR A 302 -3.00 -6.23 -6.12
N ASN A 303 -3.27 -6.18 -4.81
CA ASN A 303 -4.57 -6.57 -4.25
C ASN A 303 -5.72 -5.70 -4.79
N TYR A 304 -5.45 -4.44 -5.17
CA TYR A 304 -6.44 -3.57 -5.84
C TYR A 304 -7.07 -4.22 -7.09
N ALA A 305 -6.34 -5.10 -7.79
CA ALA A 305 -6.82 -5.76 -9.00
C ALA A 305 -7.72 -6.96 -8.69
N ARG A 306 -7.63 -7.54 -7.48
CA ARG A 306 -8.32 -8.78 -7.10
C ARG A 306 -9.58 -8.56 -6.27
N VAL A 307 -9.73 -7.41 -5.62
CA VAL A 307 -10.78 -7.12 -4.62
C VAL A 307 -12.16 -7.67 -4.98
N PHE A 308 -12.63 -7.42 -6.20
CA PHE A 308 -13.95 -7.87 -6.65
C PHE A 308 -14.02 -9.37 -6.92
N ARG A 309 -13.05 -9.92 -7.67
CA ARG A 309 -13.04 -11.34 -8.04
C ARG A 309 -12.84 -12.25 -6.84
N TRP A 310 -11.95 -11.85 -5.94
CA TRP A 310 -11.73 -12.59 -4.70
C TRP A 310 -12.96 -12.52 -3.79
N SER A 311 -13.59 -11.34 -3.65
CA SER A 311 -14.84 -11.22 -2.88
C SER A 311 -15.96 -12.08 -3.45
N ALA A 312 -16.08 -12.16 -4.79
CA ALA A 312 -17.04 -13.05 -5.45
C ALA A 312 -16.80 -14.52 -5.11
N ALA A 313 -15.53 -14.95 -5.16
CA ALA A 313 -15.14 -16.31 -4.82
C ALA A 313 -15.41 -16.65 -3.34
N VAL A 314 -15.23 -15.69 -2.43
CA VAL A 314 -15.60 -15.87 -1.03
C VAL A 314 -17.11 -16.01 -0.88
N GLU A 315 -17.90 -15.17 -1.52
CA GLU A 315 -19.37 -15.26 -1.45
C GLU A 315 -19.89 -16.58 -2.05
N ASP A 316 -19.29 -17.10 -3.13
CA ASP A 316 -19.64 -18.42 -3.67
C ASP A 316 -19.43 -19.55 -2.64
N VAL A 317 -18.32 -19.53 -1.90
CA VAL A 317 -18.02 -20.52 -0.85
C VAL A 317 -18.91 -20.32 0.37
N TYR A 318 -19.05 -19.07 0.82
CA TYR A 318 -19.89 -18.68 1.94
C TYR A 318 -21.35 -19.09 1.73
N ALA A 319 -21.92 -18.81 0.56
CA ALA A 319 -23.31 -19.16 0.25
C ALA A 319 -23.55 -20.67 0.39
N GLY A 320 -22.59 -21.49 -0.06
CA GLY A 320 -22.67 -22.93 0.09
C GLY A 320 -22.62 -23.40 1.55
N PHE A 321 -21.71 -22.84 2.36
CA PHE A 321 -21.64 -23.14 3.79
C PHE A 321 -22.86 -22.64 4.57
N LYS A 322 -23.36 -21.46 4.24
CA LYS A 322 -24.54 -20.85 4.87
C LYS A 322 -25.77 -21.73 4.67
N GLU A 323 -26.02 -22.15 3.43
CA GLU A 323 -27.17 -23.01 3.14
C GLU A 323 -27.00 -24.39 3.77
N ALA A 324 -25.80 -24.97 3.73
CA ALA A 324 -25.53 -26.24 4.40
C ALA A 324 -25.76 -26.16 5.92
N SER A 325 -25.34 -25.07 6.58
CA SER A 325 -25.63 -24.82 8.01
C SER A 325 -27.12 -24.73 8.27
N ARG A 326 -27.84 -23.92 7.48
CA ARG A 326 -29.29 -23.73 7.62
C ARG A 326 -30.05 -25.05 7.51
N ARG A 327 -29.68 -25.92 6.56
CA ARG A 327 -30.33 -27.22 6.39
C ARG A 327 -29.98 -28.21 7.49
N ALA A 328 -28.74 -28.18 7.98
CA ALA A 328 -28.33 -28.99 9.11
C ALA A 328 -29.05 -28.59 10.40
N GLU A 329 -29.22 -27.29 10.67
CA GLU A 329 -30.01 -26.77 11.81
C GLU A 329 -31.48 -27.19 11.74
N GLN A 330 -32.01 -27.36 10.52
CA GLN A 330 -33.36 -27.88 10.27
C GLN A 330 -33.44 -29.41 10.29
N HIS A 331 -32.35 -30.10 10.64
CA HIS A 331 -32.27 -31.56 10.68
C HIS A 331 -32.65 -32.20 9.33
N MET A 332 -32.24 -31.59 8.22
CA MET A 332 -32.45 -32.13 6.87
C MET A 332 -31.16 -32.82 6.39
N PRO A 333 -31.17 -34.15 6.20
CA PRO A 333 -30.00 -34.85 5.67
C PRO A 333 -29.84 -34.59 4.16
N VAL A 334 -28.63 -34.80 3.64
CA VAL A 334 -28.35 -34.69 2.19
C VAL A 334 -29.05 -35.81 1.41
N GLU A 335 -29.01 -37.02 1.94
CA GLU A 335 -29.66 -38.21 1.39
C GLU A 335 -30.67 -38.78 2.40
N GLY A 336 -31.82 -39.24 1.90
CA GLY A 336 -32.87 -39.82 2.72
C GLY A 336 -33.76 -38.78 3.41
N THR A 337 -34.54 -39.23 4.39
CA THR A 337 -35.54 -38.43 5.10
C THR A 337 -35.31 -38.35 6.62
N VAL A 338 -34.38 -39.15 7.14
CA VAL A 338 -34.14 -39.28 8.59
C VAL A 338 -32.79 -38.70 8.94
N TRP A 339 -32.78 -37.74 9.86
CA TRP A 339 -31.56 -37.16 10.40
C TRP A 339 -31.00 -38.03 11.53
N VAL A 340 -29.72 -38.37 11.44
CA VAL A 340 -28.99 -39.09 12.48
C VAL A 340 -28.50 -38.08 13.52
N MET A 341 -29.01 -38.17 14.75
CA MET A 341 -28.59 -37.31 15.86
C MET A 341 -27.17 -37.65 16.33
N GLY A 342 -26.39 -36.62 16.66
CA GLY A 342 -25.07 -36.78 17.27
C GLY A 342 -25.12 -36.93 18.79
N GLU A 343 -23.95 -37.14 19.42
CA GLU A 343 -23.86 -37.20 20.89
C GLU A 343 -24.07 -35.82 21.51
N LEU A 344 -23.64 -34.78 20.78
CA LEU A 344 -23.94 -33.39 21.06
C LEU A 344 -24.96 -32.89 20.03
N GLU A 345 -25.91 -32.07 20.47
CA GLU A 345 -26.97 -31.52 19.61
C GLU A 345 -26.41 -30.68 18.45
N ALA A 346 -25.24 -30.07 18.62
CA ALA A 346 -24.54 -29.31 17.59
C ALA A 346 -23.65 -30.18 16.65
N GLU A 347 -23.52 -31.48 16.91
CA GLU A 347 -22.65 -32.36 16.12
C GLU A 347 -23.35 -32.85 14.85
N ILE A 348 -22.84 -32.44 13.69
CA ILE A 348 -23.33 -32.92 12.40
C ILE A 348 -22.57 -34.20 12.01
N LYS A 349 -23.26 -35.34 12.14
CA LYS A 349 -22.75 -36.68 11.81
C LYS A 349 -22.47 -36.85 10.31
N ALA A 350 -21.53 -37.74 9.98
CA ALA A 350 -21.04 -37.94 8.61
C ALA A 350 -22.10 -38.56 7.69
N GLU A 351 -23.02 -39.34 8.25
CA GLU A 351 -24.13 -40.01 7.58
C GLU A 351 -25.10 -38.99 6.96
N ASN A 352 -25.36 -37.88 7.65
CA ASN A 352 -26.25 -36.83 7.17
C ASN A 352 -25.64 -36.01 6.01
N ARG A 353 -24.35 -36.23 5.71
CA ARG A 353 -23.54 -35.43 4.78
C ARG A 353 -23.17 -36.21 3.50
N ARG A 354 -23.81 -37.34 3.23
CA ARG A 354 -23.58 -38.18 2.05
C ARG A 354 -24.77 -38.11 1.09
N GLY A 355 -24.50 -38.30 -0.21
CA GLY A 355 -25.53 -38.36 -1.24
C GLY A 355 -24.95 -38.27 -2.66
N SER A 356 -25.83 -38.35 -3.65
CA SER A 356 -25.49 -38.20 -5.07
C SER A 356 -25.01 -36.79 -5.41
N VAL A 357 -24.44 -36.60 -6.61
CA VAL A 357 -24.03 -35.28 -7.12
C VAL A 357 -25.18 -34.29 -7.07
N GLU A 358 -26.38 -34.71 -7.49
CA GLU A 358 -27.58 -33.88 -7.53
C GLU A 358 -28.04 -33.52 -6.12
N GLN A 359 -28.04 -34.49 -5.20
CA GLN A 359 -28.43 -34.28 -3.80
C GLN A 359 -27.48 -33.30 -3.12
N VAL A 360 -26.17 -33.54 -3.21
CA VAL A 360 -25.13 -32.67 -2.64
C VAL A 360 -25.17 -31.28 -3.27
N ALA A 361 -25.33 -31.18 -4.59
CA ALA A 361 -25.47 -29.89 -5.27
C ALA A 361 -26.73 -29.15 -4.83
N SER A 362 -27.86 -29.84 -4.68
CA SER A 362 -29.11 -29.25 -4.20
C SER A 362 -29.03 -28.82 -2.74
N TYR A 363 -28.19 -29.50 -1.94
CA TYR A 363 -28.03 -29.22 -0.50
C TYR A 363 -27.44 -27.85 -0.22
N ILE A 364 -26.55 -27.37 -1.10
CA ILE A 364 -25.93 -26.04 -0.98
C ILE A 364 -26.64 -24.97 -1.82
N GLN A 365 -27.69 -25.35 -2.55
CA GLN A 365 -28.53 -24.42 -3.32
C GLN A 365 -29.65 -23.90 -2.43
N GLY A 366 -29.63 -22.62 -2.08
CA GLY A 366 -30.75 -21.97 -1.39
C GLY A 366 -31.96 -21.77 -2.31
N GLU A 367 -33.10 -21.36 -1.73
CA GLU A 367 -34.27 -20.85 -2.49
C GLU A 367 -33.83 -19.71 -3.41
N ALA A 368 -33.59 -20.00 -4.69
CA ALA A 368 -33.31 -19.06 -5.78
C ALA A 368 -32.61 -17.75 -5.36
N VAL A 369 -31.57 -17.83 -4.50
CA VAL A 369 -30.73 -16.67 -4.23
C VAL A 369 -30.00 -16.44 -5.54
N HIS A 370 -30.45 -15.43 -6.28
CA HIS A 370 -29.77 -14.96 -7.47
C HIS A 370 -28.29 -14.87 -7.11
N ARG A 371 -27.47 -15.65 -7.83
CA ARG A 371 -26.03 -15.45 -7.88
C ARG A 371 -25.85 -13.93 -7.94
N PRO A 372 -25.15 -13.27 -7.01
CA PRO A 372 -24.99 -11.84 -7.12
C PRO A 372 -24.29 -11.61 -8.45
N ASP A 373 -25.03 -11.11 -9.43
CA ASP A 373 -24.47 -10.67 -10.69
C ASP A 373 -23.29 -9.74 -10.37
N ARG A 374 -22.29 -9.69 -11.24
CA ARG A 374 -21.12 -8.81 -10.99
C ARG A 374 -21.56 -7.37 -10.65
N GLY A 375 -22.72 -6.94 -11.14
CA GLY A 375 -23.36 -5.68 -10.75
C GLY A 375 -23.76 -5.59 -9.28
N THR A 376 -24.45 -6.58 -8.70
CA THR A 376 -24.86 -6.56 -7.28
C THR A 376 -23.68 -6.71 -6.33
N LEU A 377 -22.58 -7.37 -6.74
CA LEU A 377 -21.34 -7.38 -5.95
C LEU A 377 -20.61 -6.03 -5.96
N ILE A 378 -20.66 -5.27 -7.07
CA ILE A 378 -20.15 -3.89 -7.12
C ILE A 378 -21.00 -2.97 -6.24
N VAL A 379 -22.32 -3.17 -6.23
CA VAL A 379 -23.28 -2.36 -5.46
C VAL A 379 -23.40 -2.82 -4.00
N GLY A 380 -22.80 -3.95 -3.64
CA GLY A 380 -22.76 -4.46 -2.27
C GLY A 380 -22.02 -3.50 -1.34
N SER A 381 -22.71 -3.06 -0.27
CA SER A 381 -22.18 -2.13 0.73
C SER A 381 -20.80 -2.54 1.27
N ASP A 382 -20.59 -3.85 1.49
CA ASP A 382 -19.38 -4.37 2.16
C ASP A 382 -18.10 -4.23 1.33
N VAL A 383 -18.14 -4.45 0.01
CA VAL A 383 -16.95 -4.30 -0.85
C VAL A 383 -16.59 -2.83 -0.99
N ILE A 384 -17.59 -1.98 -1.24
CA ILE A 384 -17.40 -0.53 -1.36
C ILE A 384 -16.91 0.06 -0.04
N PHE A 385 -17.50 -0.33 1.10
CA PHE A 385 -17.05 0.11 2.41
C PHE A 385 -15.57 -0.20 2.64
N ARG A 386 -15.14 -1.45 2.37
CA ARG A 386 -13.71 -1.83 2.51
C ARG A 386 -12.81 -1.01 1.59
N ILE A 387 -13.23 -0.74 0.36
CA ILE A 387 -12.48 0.12 -0.56
C ILE A 387 -12.39 1.55 0.00
N LEU A 388 -13.49 2.15 0.43
CA LEU A 388 -13.53 3.52 0.95
C LEU A 388 -12.74 3.68 2.25
N ALA A 389 -12.93 2.78 3.21
CA ALA A 389 -12.19 2.76 4.47
C ALA A 389 -10.68 2.60 4.22
N SER A 390 -10.28 1.65 3.38
CA SER A 390 -8.86 1.48 3.01
C SER A 390 -8.30 2.72 2.33
N SER A 391 -9.10 3.39 1.49
CA SER A 391 -8.69 4.62 0.79
C SER A 391 -8.48 5.77 1.77
N PHE A 392 -9.39 5.96 2.71
CA PHE A 392 -9.33 7.01 3.72
C PHE A 392 -8.05 6.90 4.56
N PHE A 393 -7.79 5.74 5.17
CA PHE A 393 -6.60 5.56 6.00
C PHE A 393 -5.30 5.56 5.19
N ALA A 394 -5.31 5.08 3.93
CA ALA A 394 -4.15 5.17 3.05
C ALA A 394 -3.77 6.60 2.67
N LEU A 395 -4.78 7.43 2.37
CA LEU A 395 -4.60 8.86 2.12
C LEU A 395 -4.16 9.58 3.37
N LEU A 396 -4.77 9.28 4.53
CA LEU A 396 -4.39 9.84 5.82
C LEU A 396 -2.92 9.56 6.12
N LEU A 397 -2.46 8.30 5.96
CA LEU A 397 -1.06 7.93 6.18
C LEU A 397 -0.11 8.66 5.22
N THR A 398 -0.42 8.65 3.92
CA THR A 398 0.44 9.25 2.89
C THR A 398 0.55 10.76 3.08
N TRP A 399 -0.60 11.45 3.15
CA TRP A 399 -0.61 12.91 3.28
C TRP A 399 -0.17 13.34 4.66
N GLY A 400 -0.48 12.60 5.74
CA GLY A 400 -0.02 12.95 7.08
C GLY A 400 1.50 12.95 7.22
N THR A 401 2.17 11.96 6.65
CA THR A 401 3.64 11.86 6.69
C THR A 401 4.33 12.78 5.68
N VAL A 402 3.88 12.80 4.42
CA VAL A 402 4.52 13.65 3.40
C VAL A 402 4.19 15.14 3.61
N SER A 403 3.01 15.50 4.12
CA SER A 403 2.72 16.91 4.45
C SER A 403 3.57 17.41 5.60
N ALA A 404 4.02 16.55 6.52
CA ALA A 404 5.00 16.94 7.53
C ALA A 404 6.31 17.42 6.87
N ALA A 405 6.78 16.74 5.81
CA ALA A 405 7.93 17.19 5.00
C ALA A 405 7.63 18.48 4.21
N ILE A 406 6.43 18.59 3.61
CA ILE A 406 6.02 19.79 2.86
C ILE A 406 5.97 21.00 3.79
N LEU A 407 5.31 20.91 4.94
CA LEU A 407 5.18 21.98 5.92
C LEU A 407 6.55 22.42 6.43
N LEU A 408 7.42 21.46 6.75
CA LEU A 408 8.78 21.75 7.21
C LEU A 408 9.56 22.60 6.21
N GLU A 409 9.56 22.23 4.92
CA GLU A 409 10.26 22.96 3.84
C GLU A 409 9.48 24.17 3.31
N TRP A 410 8.19 24.31 3.65
CA TRP A 410 7.39 25.48 3.30
C TRP A 410 7.71 26.65 4.24
N PHE A 411 7.90 26.34 5.52
CA PHE A 411 8.21 27.30 6.56
C PHE A 411 9.72 27.45 6.82
N THR A 412 10.58 26.80 6.01
CA THR A 412 11.99 27.21 5.98
C THR A 412 12.11 28.67 5.51
N PRO A 413 13.08 29.43 6.03
CA PRO A 413 13.31 30.83 5.67
C PRO A 413 13.35 31.09 4.15
N THR A 414 12.69 32.18 3.77
CA THR A 414 11.86 32.36 2.56
C THR A 414 10.61 31.47 2.54
N ILE A 415 9.58 31.90 3.26
CA ILE A 415 8.31 31.19 3.39
C ILE A 415 7.63 31.05 2.03
N GLY A 416 7.31 29.82 1.62
CA GLY A 416 6.53 29.55 0.42
C GLY A 416 6.83 28.23 -0.28
N LEU A 417 6.23 28.06 -1.47
CA LEU A 417 6.52 26.92 -2.34
C LEU A 417 7.90 27.10 -2.98
N SER A 418 8.87 26.35 -2.50
CA SER A 418 10.22 26.26 -3.04
C SER A 418 10.35 25.03 -3.94
N CYS A 419 11.52 24.86 -4.59
CA CYS A 419 11.81 23.61 -5.28
C CYS A 419 11.69 22.38 -4.36
N ARG A 420 11.97 22.54 -3.05
CA ARG A 420 11.97 21.43 -2.09
C ARG A 420 10.55 21.04 -1.70
N SER A 421 9.80 21.98 -1.11
CA SER A 421 8.41 21.74 -0.71
C SER A 421 7.54 21.38 -1.92
N GLY A 422 7.77 22.00 -3.09
CA GLY A 422 7.11 21.63 -4.35
C GLY A 422 7.44 20.22 -4.85
N SER A 423 8.66 19.73 -4.64
CA SER A 423 9.02 18.36 -5.03
C SER A 423 8.31 17.31 -4.18
N TYR A 424 8.17 17.55 -2.87
CA TYR A 424 7.40 16.68 -1.97
C TYR A 424 5.90 16.74 -2.25
N LEU A 425 5.36 17.91 -2.54
CA LEU A 425 3.97 18.09 -2.97
C LEU A 425 3.70 17.30 -4.25
N MET A 426 4.56 17.44 -5.26
CA MET A 426 4.45 16.67 -6.50
C MET A 426 4.50 15.16 -6.24
N TYR A 427 5.40 14.70 -5.36
CA TYR A 427 5.48 13.30 -4.97
C TYR A 427 4.17 12.76 -4.36
N ALA A 428 3.58 13.48 -3.41
CA ALA A 428 2.30 13.10 -2.79
C ALA A 428 1.13 13.10 -3.79
N SER A 429 1.06 14.13 -4.65
CA SER A 429 0.03 14.24 -5.68
C SER A 429 0.12 13.11 -6.70
N VAL A 430 1.32 12.83 -7.22
CA VAL A 430 1.52 11.74 -8.20
C VAL A 430 1.27 10.37 -7.57
N SER A 431 1.64 10.15 -6.30
CA SER A 431 1.29 8.94 -5.54
C SER A 431 -0.22 8.72 -5.53
N THR A 432 -0.98 9.78 -5.23
CA THR A 432 -2.45 9.74 -5.16
C THR A 432 -3.06 9.46 -6.53
N ILE A 433 -2.61 10.15 -7.58
CA ILE A 433 -3.10 9.96 -8.96
C ILE A 433 -2.81 8.54 -9.46
N ALA A 434 -1.61 8.01 -9.21
CA ALA A 434 -1.24 6.66 -9.58
C ALA A 434 -2.17 5.62 -8.92
N TRP A 435 -2.46 5.79 -7.62
CA TRP A 435 -3.40 4.95 -6.89
C TRP A 435 -4.82 5.04 -7.49
N ILE A 436 -5.35 6.25 -7.75
CA ILE A 436 -6.66 6.45 -8.38
C ILE A 436 -6.74 5.69 -9.71
N PHE A 437 -5.72 5.83 -10.57
CA PHE A 437 -5.70 5.16 -11.87
C PHE A 437 -5.73 3.64 -11.74
N LEU A 438 -5.01 3.08 -10.77
CA LEU A 438 -4.95 1.63 -10.56
C LEU A 438 -6.26 1.08 -10.00
N VAL A 439 -6.86 1.73 -9.00
CA VAL A 439 -8.17 1.33 -8.46
C VAL A 439 -9.27 1.52 -9.50
N ALA A 440 -9.32 2.65 -10.20
CA ALA A 440 -10.29 2.86 -11.29
C ALA A 440 -10.14 1.81 -12.39
N SER A 441 -8.91 1.37 -12.69
CA SER A 441 -8.68 0.30 -13.67
C SER A 441 -9.31 -1.03 -13.27
N SER A 442 -9.36 -1.35 -11.97
CA SER A 442 -9.94 -2.61 -11.48
C SER A 442 -11.46 -2.57 -11.51
N VAL A 443 -12.06 -1.46 -11.10
CA VAL A 443 -13.51 -1.19 -11.21
C VAL A 443 -13.98 -1.35 -12.66
N LEU A 444 -13.31 -0.67 -13.61
CA LEU A 444 -13.65 -0.76 -15.04
C LEU A 444 -13.48 -2.17 -15.62
N SER A 445 -12.50 -2.94 -15.12
CA SER A 445 -12.30 -4.32 -15.58
C SER A 445 -13.35 -5.31 -15.06
N PHE A 446 -14.05 -4.96 -13.97
CA PHE A 446 -15.02 -5.83 -13.34
C PHE A 446 -16.47 -5.61 -13.85
N LEU A 447 -16.72 -4.50 -14.57
CA LEU A 447 -18.04 -4.21 -15.15
C LEU A 447 -18.59 -5.39 -15.98
N PRO A 448 -19.85 -5.82 -15.75
CA PRO A 448 -20.44 -6.96 -16.44
C PRO A 448 -20.64 -6.67 -17.94
N PRO A 449 -20.47 -7.69 -18.82
CA PRO A 449 -21.01 -7.64 -20.17
C PRO A 449 -22.56 -7.67 -20.13
N PRO A 450 -23.28 -7.20 -21.17
CA PRO A 450 -24.73 -7.27 -21.20
C PRO A 450 -25.16 -8.73 -21.33
N PRO A 451 -26.34 -9.10 -20.79
CA PRO A 451 -26.88 -10.43 -21.01
C PRO A 451 -27.19 -10.67 -22.50
N PRO A 452 -27.17 -11.94 -22.96
CA PRO A 452 -27.61 -12.32 -24.31
C PRO A 452 -29.06 -11.87 -24.58
N PRO A 453 -29.45 -11.58 -25.84
CA PRO A 453 -28.88 -12.12 -27.07
C PRO A 453 -27.86 -11.22 -27.77
N TYR A 454 -27.41 -10.11 -27.19
CA TYR A 454 -26.46 -9.19 -27.83
C TYR A 454 -25.04 -9.79 -27.89
N PRO A 455 -24.59 -10.38 -29.02
CA PRO A 455 -23.32 -11.10 -29.10
C PRO A 455 -22.14 -10.13 -29.29
N ARG A 456 -22.42 -8.88 -29.67
CA ARG A 456 -21.43 -7.82 -29.82
C ARG A 456 -21.26 -7.14 -28.47
N LYS A 457 -20.02 -7.13 -27.95
CA LYS A 457 -19.64 -6.23 -26.85
C LYS A 457 -20.08 -4.81 -27.25
N PRO A 458 -21.00 -4.17 -26.52
CA PRO A 458 -21.37 -2.80 -26.80
C PRO A 458 -20.11 -1.94 -26.83
N HIS A 459 -20.07 -0.94 -27.69
CA HIS A 459 -18.92 -0.04 -27.80
C HIS A 459 -18.49 0.52 -26.43
N GLY A 460 -19.43 0.74 -25.50
CA GLY A 460 -19.15 1.15 -24.12
C GLY A 460 -18.26 0.19 -23.32
N ILE A 461 -18.51 -1.13 -23.40
CA ILE A 461 -17.71 -2.13 -22.65
C ILE A 461 -16.33 -2.33 -23.27
N ALA A 462 -16.24 -2.30 -24.61
CA ALA A 462 -14.94 -2.33 -25.28
C ALA A 462 -14.09 -1.09 -24.93
N ARG A 463 -14.72 0.09 -24.85
CA ARG A 463 -14.09 1.33 -24.38
C ARG A 463 -13.66 1.22 -22.92
N ALA A 464 -14.50 0.71 -22.01
CA ALA A 464 -14.17 0.51 -20.60
C ALA A 464 -13.00 -0.47 -20.40
N GLN A 465 -12.95 -1.56 -21.16
CA GLN A 465 -11.82 -2.51 -21.14
C GLN A 465 -10.52 -1.85 -21.64
N THR A 466 -10.61 -1.06 -22.71
CA THR A 466 -9.45 -0.32 -23.23
C THR A 466 -8.97 0.73 -22.22
N ALA A 467 -9.89 1.50 -21.64
CA ALA A 467 -9.61 2.48 -20.60
C ALA A 467 -8.98 1.84 -19.35
N SER A 468 -9.48 0.69 -18.91
CA SER A 468 -8.87 -0.09 -17.82
C SER A 468 -7.40 -0.43 -18.10
N VAL A 469 -7.08 -0.88 -19.31
CA VAL A 469 -5.69 -1.19 -19.69
C VAL A 469 -4.82 0.07 -19.73
N LEU A 470 -5.33 1.17 -20.27
CA LEU A 470 -4.61 2.44 -20.34
C LEU A 470 -4.34 3.02 -18.95
N LEU A 471 -5.36 3.12 -18.10
CA LEU A 471 -5.23 3.60 -16.72
C LEU A 471 -4.25 2.75 -15.92
N ARG A 472 -4.31 1.43 -16.06
CA ARG A 472 -3.38 0.52 -15.39
C ARG A 472 -1.93 0.75 -15.82
N ARG A 473 -1.67 0.94 -17.11
CA ARG A 473 -0.33 1.24 -17.63
C ARG A 473 0.15 2.62 -17.18
N ALA A 474 -0.73 3.62 -17.24
CA ALA A 474 -0.44 4.98 -16.82
C ALA A 474 -0.14 5.05 -15.32
N GLY A 475 -0.97 4.45 -14.47
CA GLY A 475 -0.76 4.44 -13.01
C GLY A 475 0.55 3.74 -12.62
N LYS A 476 0.89 2.64 -13.29
CA LYS A 476 2.18 1.96 -13.14
C LYS A 476 3.37 2.83 -13.55
N ALA A 477 3.28 3.48 -14.71
CA ALA A 477 4.34 4.36 -15.20
C ALA A 477 4.53 5.57 -14.28
N LEU A 478 3.42 6.19 -13.84
CA LEU A 478 3.44 7.29 -12.87
C LEU A 478 4.10 6.87 -11.56
N ALA A 479 3.70 5.73 -10.98
CA ALA A 479 4.33 5.23 -9.76
C ALA A 479 5.83 4.95 -9.97
N ALA A 480 6.23 4.30 -11.07
CA ALA A 480 7.64 4.04 -11.35
C ALA A 480 8.47 5.34 -11.47
N LEU A 481 7.94 6.34 -12.20
CA LEU A 481 8.57 7.66 -12.32
C LEU A 481 8.60 8.39 -10.97
N ASN A 482 7.55 8.27 -10.16
CA ASN A 482 7.45 8.91 -8.86
C ASN A 482 8.40 8.28 -7.82
N ALA A 483 8.66 6.97 -7.91
CA ALA A 483 9.66 6.29 -7.10
C ALA A 483 11.07 6.82 -7.42
N ILE A 484 11.38 6.98 -8.71
CA ILE A 484 12.63 7.60 -9.16
C ILE A 484 12.69 9.05 -8.66
N TRP A 485 11.59 9.78 -8.77
CA TRP A 485 11.49 11.16 -8.30
C TRP A 485 11.79 11.28 -6.81
N LEU A 486 11.23 10.43 -5.95
CA LEU A 486 11.50 10.44 -4.51
C LEU A 486 12.99 10.27 -4.20
N VAL A 487 13.67 9.36 -4.90
CA VAL A 487 15.13 9.19 -4.75
C VAL A 487 15.88 10.42 -5.25
N LEU A 488 15.47 11.01 -6.37
CA LEU A 488 16.07 12.23 -6.91
C LEU A 488 15.91 13.43 -5.97
N ILE A 489 14.77 13.57 -5.28
CA ILE A 489 14.58 14.61 -4.25
C ILE A 489 15.69 14.49 -3.21
N CYS A 490 15.90 13.28 -2.69
CA CYS A 490 16.91 13.03 -1.66
C CYS A 490 18.32 13.34 -2.18
N LEU A 491 18.64 12.87 -3.40
CA LEU A 491 19.95 13.13 -4.02
C LEU A 491 20.18 14.64 -4.23
N PHE A 492 19.20 15.35 -4.78
CA PHE A 492 19.30 16.79 -5.03
C PHE A 492 19.41 17.60 -3.73
N GLN A 493 18.72 17.18 -2.68
CA GLN A 493 18.76 17.82 -1.39
C GLN A 493 20.09 17.61 -0.66
N PHE A 494 20.66 16.40 -0.73
CA PHE A 494 21.95 16.10 -0.10
C PHE A 494 23.14 16.62 -0.90
N SER A 495 23.00 16.71 -2.23
CA SER A 495 24.07 17.22 -3.10
C SER A 495 24.11 18.74 -3.18
N GLY A 496 23.09 19.46 -2.68
CA GLY A 496 23.00 20.92 -2.78
C GLY A 496 22.47 21.44 -4.12
N VAL A 497 21.84 20.58 -4.93
CA VAL A 497 21.23 20.99 -6.22
C VAL A 497 20.09 21.99 -6.01
N TYR A 498 19.41 21.94 -4.87
CA TYR A 498 18.40 22.92 -4.47
C TYR A 498 19.00 24.18 -3.83
N ASP A 499 20.31 24.24 -3.59
CA ASP A 499 20.98 25.40 -2.99
C ASP A 499 21.40 26.38 -4.10
N ARG A 500 20.42 26.86 -4.86
CA ARG A 500 20.57 27.86 -5.94
C ARG A 500 19.55 28.97 -5.75
N CYS A 501 19.86 30.19 -6.20
CA CYS A 501 18.99 31.36 -6.06
C CYS A 501 17.54 31.09 -6.48
N TRP A 502 17.32 30.33 -7.55
CA TRP A 502 15.97 29.96 -8.01
C TRP A 502 15.16 29.19 -6.96
N CYS A 503 15.79 28.23 -6.30
CA CYS A 503 15.09 27.34 -5.38
C CYS A 503 14.95 27.94 -3.97
N ILE A 504 15.97 28.65 -3.49
CA ILE A 504 15.96 29.27 -2.16
C ILE A 504 15.12 30.55 -2.11
N SER A 505 14.83 31.18 -3.27
CA SER A 505 14.01 32.40 -3.31
C SER A 505 12.50 32.16 -3.39
N SER A 506 12.08 30.89 -3.41
CA SER A 506 10.68 30.48 -3.54
C SER A 506 9.95 31.16 -4.72
N ILE A 507 10.66 31.36 -5.85
CA ILE A 507 10.12 32.07 -7.03
C ILE A 507 8.85 31.43 -7.59
N LEU A 508 8.69 30.10 -7.42
CA LEU A 508 7.54 29.35 -7.93
C LEU A 508 6.23 29.89 -7.36
N HIS A 509 6.26 30.35 -6.10
CA HIS A 509 5.10 30.95 -5.44
C HIS A 509 5.15 32.48 -5.48
N LEU A 510 6.30 33.09 -5.20
CA LEU A 510 6.40 34.53 -4.99
C LEU A 510 6.58 35.34 -6.28
N GLY A 511 6.96 34.70 -7.39
CA GLY A 511 7.16 35.37 -8.67
C GLY A 511 8.12 36.56 -8.58
N SER A 512 7.65 37.75 -8.93
CA SER A 512 8.44 38.98 -8.86
C SER A 512 8.81 39.43 -7.44
N ARG A 513 8.12 38.92 -6.41
CA ARG A 513 8.39 39.23 -4.99
C ARG A 513 9.34 38.24 -4.33
N ALA A 514 9.99 37.38 -5.11
CA ALA A 514 10.90 36.35 -4.61
C ALA A 514 12.14 36.95 -3.95
N TYR A 515 12.51 36.43 -2.79
CA TYR A 515 13.65 36.87 -1.99
C TYR A 515 14.36 35.67 -1.36
N ALA A 516 15.68 35.74 -1.20
CA ALA A 516 16.52 34.70 -0.62
C ALA A 516 17.06 35.18 0.73
N VAL A 517 16.65 34.51 1.81
CA VAL A 517 17.20 34.76 3.14
C VAL A 517 18.66 34.32 3.19
N SER A 518 19.54 35.25 3.58
CA SER A 518 20.99 35.00 3.69
C SER A 518 21.47 34.98 5.14
N ILE A 519 20.76 35.69 6.02
CA ILE A 519 21.08 35.80 7.45
C ILE A 519 19.82 35.48 8.24
N LEU A 520 19.91 34.49 9.12
CA LEU A 520 18.82 34.10 10.01
C LEU A 520 18.84 34.95 11.27
N THR A 521 17.68 35.47 11.67
CA THR A 521 17.50 36.17 12.94
C THR A 521 17.05 35.17 14.03
N PRO A 522 17.22 35.49 15.33
CA PRO A 522 16.68 34.67 16.41
C PRO A 522 15.17 34.44 16.30
N ALA A 523 14.43 35.42 15.78
CA ALA A 523 12.99 35.30 15.56
C ALA A 523 12.65 34.27 14.48
N ASP A 524 13.45 34.18 13.40
CA ASP A 524 13.25 33.16 12.35
C ASP A 524 13.51 31.75 12.89
N ILE A 525 14.55 31.60 13.71
CA ILE A 525 14.88 30.32 14.35
C ILE A 525 13.74 29.90 15.28
N ALA A 526 13.22 30.82 16.11
CA ALA A 526 12.08 30.55 16.98
C ALA A 526 10.82 30.19 16.18
N ALA A 527 10.52 30.92 15.11
CA ALA A 527 9.35 30.67 14.26
C ALA A 527 9.43 29.34 13.50
N PHE A 528 10.63 28.90 13.12
CA PHE A 528 10.87 27.63 12.43
C PHE A 528 10.49 26.40 13.27
N TRP A 529 10.50 26.50 14.60
CA TRP A 529 10.18 25.38 15.49
C TRP A 529 8.70 24.99 15.52
N TYR A 530 7.77 25.94 15.33
CA TYR A 530 6.34 25.60 15.32
C TYR A 530 5.99 24.58 14.22
N PRO A 531 6.43 24.77 12.95
CA PRO A 531 6.30 23.76 11.91
C PRO A 531 6.95 22.41 12.25
N VAL A 532 8.15 22.40 12.86
CA VAL A 532 8.85 21.15 13.22
C VAL A 532 8.03 20.33 14.22
N VAL A 533 7.56 20.97 15.29
CA VAL A 533 6.73 20.32 16.31
C VAL A 533 5.40 19.88 15.70
N GLY A 534 4.74 20.75 14.94
CA GLY A 534 3.47 20.43 14.27
C GLY A 534 3.59 19.25 13.30
N ALA A 535 4.64 19.24 12.47
CA ALA A 535 4.95 18.16 11.54
C ALA A 535 5.20 16.82 12.26
N THR A 536 5.96 16.86 13.36
CA THR A 536 6.24 15.67 14.19
C THR A 536 4.98 15.11 14.84
N VAL A 537 4.16 15.97 15.44
CA VAL A 537 2.88 15.58 16.08
C VAL A 537 1.93 15.00 15.04
N LEU A 538 1.75 15.68 13.90
CA LEU A 538 0.90 15.22 12.81
C LEU A 538 1.30 13.81 12.35
N ALA A 539 2.58 13.60 12.06
CA ALA A 539 3.10 12.31 11.61
C ALA A 539 2.86 11.21 12.65
N ARG A 540 3.13 11.47 13.93
CA ARG A 540 2.91 10.51 15.02
C ARG A 540 1.43 10.16 15.20
N CYS A 541 0.55 11.15 15.21
CA CYS A 541 -0.89 10.94 15.34
C CYS A 541 -1.43 10.10 14.18
N VAL A 542 -1.01 10.39 12.96
CA VAL A 542 -1.44 9.64 11.78
C VAL A 542 -0.95 8.18 11.80
N ILE A 543 0.28 7.94 12.24
CA ILE A 543 0.80 6.58 12.40
C ILE A 543 0.04 5.82 13.48
N TYR A 544 -0.26 6.47 14.61
CA TYR A 544 -1.06 5.88 15.67
C TYR A 544 -2.47 5.50 15.17
N LEU A 545 -3.16 6.42 14.49
CA LEU A 545 -4.47 6.16 13.90
C LEU A 545 -4.43 5.04 12.86
N PHE A 546 -3.33 4.90 12.12
CA PHE A 546 -3.16 3.81 11.17
C PHE A 546 -3.01 2.44 11.84
N PHE A 547 -2.39 2.36 13.03
CA PHE A 547 -2.30 1.11 13.79
C PHE A 547 -3.60 0.74 14.50
N GLU A 548 -4.44 1.72 14.87
CA GLU A 548 -5.77 1.49 15.44
C GLU A 548 -6.81 1.04 14.39
N ALA A 549 -6.61 1.40 13.12
CA ALA A 549 -7.46 1.01 11.99
C ALA A 549 -7.38 -0.50 11.71
#